data_AF-A0A930AZ16-F1
#
_entry.id   AF-A0A930AZ16-F1
#
_cell.length_a   1.000
_cell.length_b   1.000
_cell.length_c   1.000
_cell.angle_alpha   90.00
_cell.angle_beta   90.00
_cell.angle_gamma   90.00
#
_symmetry.space_group_name_H-M   'P 1'
#
loop_
_entity.id
_entity.type
_entity.pdbx_description
1 polymer ?
#
loop_
_entity_poly.entity_id
_entity_poly.type
_entity_poly.pdbx_seq_one_letter_code
_entity_poly.pdbx_strand_id
1 'polypeptide(L)'
;PSEFVGVDLSGKTLIHTTSAGVLGLASAVNASQIVTGALVNAKATAKYILEQNPEVVSIVPMGWEGKIETEEDALCADYLKALLENRTLNDLQKRVDLLKQQEGAKFFDPNKPQFPEDDFWLCTKLDIISGVNVISKDGNQIQSEWIKYE
;
A
#
# COMPACT_ATOMS: atom_id res chain seq x y z
N PRO A 1 1.76 -6.57 -9.86
CA PRO A 1 2.27 -7.54 -8.86
C PRO A 1 2.37 -8.99 -9.35
N SER A 2 1.41 -9.43 -10.16
CA SER A 2 1.32 -10.74 -10.82
C SER A 2 2.61 -11.17 -11.51
N GLU A 3 3.33 -10.25 -12.16
CA GLU A 3 4.62 -10.54 -12.80
C GLU A 3 5.71 -11.06 -11.84
N PHE A 4 5.60 -10.77 -10.53
CA PHE A 4 6.52 -11.27 -9.51
C PHE A 4 6.05 -12.57 -8.85
N VAL A 5 4.87 -13.10 -9.20
CA VAL A 5 4.38 -14.36 -8.62
C VAL A 5 5.29 -15.50 -9.05
N GLY A 6 5.87 -16.19 -8.07
CA GLY A 6 6.81 -17.30 -8.29
C GLY A 6 8.23 -16.86 -8.67
N VAL A 7 8.52 -15.56 -8.70
CA VAL A 7 9.87 -15.04 -8.94
C VAL A 7 10.64 -14.99 -7.62
N ASP A 8 11.77 -15.70 -7.55
CA ASP A 8 12.68 -15.63 -6.40
C ASP A 8 13.60 -14.40 -6.51
N LEU A 9 13.39 -13.45 -5.59
CA LEU A 9 14.18 -12.23 -5.45
C LEU A 9 15.16 -12.28 -4.27
N SER A 10 15.32 -13.44 -3.63
CA SER A 10 16.18 -13.59 -2.46
C SER A 10 17.62 -13.16 -2.75
N GLY A 11 18.16 -12.27 -1.89
CA GLY A 11 19.52 -11.74 -2.04
C GLY A 11 19.73 -10.82 -3.23
N LYS A 12 18.68 -10.41 -3.95
CA LYS A 12 18.75 -9.45 -5.06
C LYS A 12 18.31 -8.07 -4.62
N THR A 13 18.86 -7.04 -5.26
CA THR A 13 18.38 -5.66 -5.15
C THR A 13 17.35 -5.40 -6.25
N LEU A 14 16.13 -5.01 -5.86
CA LEU A 14 15.09 -4.57 -6.78
C LEU A 14 15.15 -3.06 -6.96
N ILE A 15 15.47 -2.59 -8.16
CA ILE A 15 15.34 -1.17 -8.51
C ILE A 15 13.93 -0.97 -9.07
N HIS A 16 13.12 -0.19 -8.35
CA HIS A 16 11.73 0.05 -8.71
C HIS A 16 11.48 1.56 -8.84
N THR A 17 10.86 1.97 -9.95
CA THR A 17 10.51 3.37 -10.20
C THR A 17 9.02 3.49 -10.49
N THR A 18 8.35 4.41 -9.78
CA THR A 18 6.94 4.73 -9.96
C THR A 18 6.77 6.24 -9.85
N SER A 19 5.77 6.80 -10.54
CA SER A 19 5.51 8.23 -10.51
C SER A 19 4.98 8.68 -9.14
N ALA A 20 3.83 8.16 -8.72
CA ALA A 20 3.14 8.59 -7.50
C ALA A 20 3.92 8.20 -6.22
N GLY A 21 4.41 6.96 -6.14
CA GLY A 21 5.07 6.45 -4.94
C GLY A 21 6.32 7.25 -4.55
N VAL A 22 7.17 7.59 -5.54
CA VAL A 22 8.38 8.39 -5.28
C VAL A 22 8.02 9.82 -4.87
N LEU A 23 6.96 10.42 -5.45
CA LEU A 23 6.49 11.74 -5.07
C LEU A 23 6.00 11.79 -3.63
N GLY A 24 5.17 10.82 -3.20
CA GLY A 24 4.67 10.76 -1.82
C GLY A 24 5.80 10.65 -0.79
N LEU A 25 6.78 9.79 -1.07
CA LEU A 25 7.95 9.61 -0.21
C LEU A 25 8.85 10.85 -0.20
N ALA A 26 8.97 11.56 -1.33
CA ALA A 26 9.69 12.82 -1.41
C ALA A 26 8.98 13.97 -0.69
N SER A 27 7.65 13.92 -0.51
CA SER A 27 6.89 14.94 0.21
C SER A 27 6.88 14.74 1.74
N ALA A 28 7.14 13.54 2.22
CA ALA A 28 7.16 13.20 3.65
C ALA A 28 8.48 13.56 4.37
N VAL A 29 9.21 14.59 3.91
CA VAL A 29 10.58 14.93 4.37
C VAL A 29 10.72 15.20 5.87
N ASN A 30 9.63 15.57 6.55
CA ASN A 30 9.62 15.91 7.96
C ASN A 30 9.12 14.76 8.85
N ALA A 31 8.70 13.64 8.27
CA ALA A 31 8.29 12.48 9.05
C ALA A 31 9.53 11.85 9.71
N SER A 32 9.44 11.57 11.01
CA SER A 32 10.48 10.82 11.73
C SER A 32 10.64 9.40 11.19
N GLN A 33 9.57 8.86 10.60
CA GLN A 33 9.54 7.55 10.01
C GLN A 33 8.47 7.47 8.92
N ILE A 34 8.76 6.69 7.89
CA ILE A 34 7.84 6.45 6.78
C ILE A 34 7.68 4.95 6.61
N VAL A 35 6.44 4.50 6.44
CA VAL A 35 6.11 3.10 6.11
C VAL A 35 5.10 3.09 4.97
N THR A 36 5.08 2.01 4.19
CA THR A 36 4.05 1.81 3.16
C THR A 36 3.00 0.82 3.63
N GLY A 37 1.72 1.17 3.46
CA GLY A 37 0.59 0.28 3.72
C GLY A 37 -0.23 0.02 2.46
N ALA A 38 -0.80 -1.18 2.38
CA ALA A 38 -1.76 -1.61 1.37
C ALA A 38 -2.80 -2.53 2.02
N LEU A 39 -3.92 -2.79 1.34
CA LEU A 39 -4.96 -3.71 1.82
C LEU A 39 -4.40 -5.09 2.22
N VAL A 40 -3.40 -5.56 1.47
CA VAL A 40 -2.75 -6.86 1.68
C VAL A 40 -1.94 -6.96 2.97
N ASN A 41 -1.52 -5.84 3.58
CA ASN A 41 -0.67 -5.82 4.77
C ASN A 41 -1.12 -4.77 5.82
N ALA A 42 -2.37 -4.33 5.77
CA ALA A 42 -2.87 -3.24 6.60
C ALA A 42 -2.76 -3.53 8.10
N LYS A 43 -3.12 -4.73 8.56
CA LYS A 43 -2.93 -5.15 9.96
C LYS A 43 -1.47 -5.14 10.41
N ALA A 44 -0.57 -5.69 9.60
CA ALA A 44 0.87 -5.70 9.92
C ALA A 44 1.42 -4.26 10.02
N THR A 45 0.99 -3.39 9.10
CA THR A 45 1.36 -1.98 9.10
C THR A 45 0.81 -1.25 10.33
N ALA A 46 -0.45 -1.47 10.70
CA ALA A 46 -1.05 -0.86 11.89
C ALA A 46 -0.37 -1.36 13.19
N LYS A 47 -0.08 -2.66 13.28
CA LYS A 47 0.67 -3.25 14.40
C LYS A 47 2.04 -2.58 14.55
N TYR A 48 2.79 -2.45 13.45
CA TYR A 48 4.08 -1.75 13.44
C TYR A 48 3.96 -0.34 14.00
N ILE A 49 3.04 0.47 13.45
CA ILE A 49 2.85 1.86 13.85
C ILE A 49 2.50 1.97 15.34
N LEU A 50 1.60 1.12 15.84
CA LEU A 50 1.20 1.12 17.25
C LEU A 50 2.37 0.76 18.19
N GLU A 51 3.23 -0.17 17.80
CA GLU A 51 4.43 -0.53 18.56
C GLU A 51 5.47 0.59 18.61
N GLN A 52 5.58 1.39 17.53
CA GLN A 52 6.43 2.59 17.55
C GLN A 52 5.88 3.70 18.44
N ASN A 53 4.60 3.62 18.81
CA ASN A 53 3.90 4.57 19.69
C ASN A 53 4.16 6.06 19.34
N PRO A 54 3.94 6.48 18.07
CA PRO A 54 4.15 7.87 17.68
C PRO A 54 3.07 8.78 18.25
N GLU A 55 3.43 10.04 18.49
CA GLU A 55 2.47 11.07 18.92
C GLU A 55 1.44 11.38 17.81
N VAL A 56 1.89 11.37 16.55
CA VAL A 56 1.07 11.71 15.37
C VAL A 56 1.30 10.68 14.27
N VAL A 57 0.20 10.20 13.69
CA VAL A 57 0.21 9.38 12.48
C VAL A 57 -0.48 10.15 11.37
N SER A 58 0.20 10.33 10.24
CA SER A 58 -0.38 10.87 9.01
C SER A 58 -0.53 9.75 7.99
N ILE A 59 -1.77 9.53 7.52
CA ILE A 59 -2.06 8.57 6.46
C ILE A 59 -2.20 9.36 5.16
N VAL A 60 -1.39 9.02 4.17
CA VAL A 60 -1.33 9.73 2.89
C VAL A 60 -1.83 8.80 1.77
N PRO A 61 -3.13 8.82 1.43
CA PRO A 61 -3.62 8.13 0.24
C PRO A 61 -3.04 8.83 -1.00
N MET A 62 -2.35 8.08 -1.86
CA MET A 62 -1.57 8.68 -2.95
C MET A 62 -2.43 9.04 -4.15
N GLY A 63 -3.45 8.25 -4.43
CA GLY A 63 -4.28 8.38 -5.61
C GLY A 63 -3.50 8.29 -6.91
N TRP A 64 -4.12 8.73 -8.00
CA TRP A 64 -3.47 8.82 -9.30
C TRP A 64 -2.52 10.01 -9.35
N GLU A 65 -1.23 9.71 -9.49
CA GLU A 65 -0.12 10.68 -9.58
C GLU A 65 -0.05 11.70 -8.42
N GLY A 66 -0.66 11.44 -7.26
CA GLY A 66 -0.73 12.43 -6.19
C GLY A 66 -1.74 13.57 -6.45
N LYS A 67 -2.61 13.42 -7.45
CA LYS A 67 -3.49 14.52 -7.93
C LYS A 67 -4.97 14.21 -7.84
N ILE A 68 -5.35 12.95 -8.06
CA ILE A 68 -6.74 12.52 -8.12
C ILE A 68 -6.91 11.41 -7.09
N GLU A 69 -7.81 11.62 -6.13
CA GLU A 69 -8.16 10.59 -5.16
C GLU A 69 -8.69 9.34 -5.88
N THR A 70 -8.34 8.17 -5.35
CA THR A 70 -8.82 6.89 -5.84
C THR A 70 -9.48 6.11 -4.72
N GLU A 71 -10.51 5.35 -5.08
CA GLU A 71 -11.33 4.65 -4.10
C GLU A 71 -10.56 3.55 -3.35
N GLU A 72 -9.58 2.90 -3.98
CA GLU A 72 -8.74 1.88 -3.35
C GLU A 72 -7.80 2.49 -2.30
N ASP A 73 -7.20 3.64 -2.58
CA ASP A 73 -6.30 4.32 -1.64
C ASP A 73 -7.09 4.93 -0.48
N ALA A 74 -8.25 5.53 -0.77
CA ALA A 74 -9.16 6.04 0.26
C ALA A 74 -9.68 4.90 1.17
N LEU A 75 -10.04 3.75 0.59
CA LEU A 75 -10.43 2.56 1.36
C LEU A 75 -9.29 2.03 2.22
N CYS A 76 -8.07 1.95 1.68
CA CYS A 76 -6.92 1.51 2.45
C CYS A 76 -6.62 2.46 3.61
N ALA A 77 -6.73 3.78 3.37
CA ALA A 77 -6.54 4.79 4.41
C ALA A 77 -7.60 4.69 5.52
N ASP A 78 -8.88 4.54 5.16
CA ASP A 78 -9.97 4.32 6.13
C ASP A 78 -9.74 3.05 6.95
N TYR A 79 -9.27 1.98 6.29
CA TYR A 79 -9.02 0.72 6.96
C TYR A 79 -7.86 0.83 7.95
N LEU A 80 -6.74 1.41 7.55
CA LEU A 80 -5.60 1.69 8.42
C LEU A 80 -6.01 2.57 9.60
N LYS A 81 -6.79 3.64 9.35
CA LYS A 81 -7.31 4.50 10.42
C LYS A 81 -8.15 3.72 11.43
N ALA A 82 -9.07 2.87 10.95
CA ALA A 82 -9.89 2.04 11.83
C ALA A 82 -9.01 1.13 12.71
N LEU A 83 -8.01 0.46 12.14
CA LEU A 83 -7.08 -0.39 12.87
C LEU A 83 -6.28 0.38 13.93
N LEU A 84 -5.75 1.56 13.59
CA LEU A 84 -4.98 2.41 14.51
C LEU A 84 -5.83 2.95 15.66
N GLU A 85 -7.12 3.17 15.42
CA GLU A 85 -8.09 3.59 16.46
C GLU A 85 -8.72 2.40 17.21
N ASN A 86 -8.25 1.17 16.95
CA ASN A 86 -8.81 -0.07 17.51
C ASN A 86 -10.31 -0.23 17.24
N ARG A 87 -10.75 0.13 16.03
CA ARG A 87 -12.12 0.01 15.53
C ARG A 87 -12.20 -0.98 14.38
N THR A 88 -13.37 -1.58 14.22
CA THR A 88 -13.70 -2.42 13.06
C THR A 88 -14.34 -1.58 11.95
N LEU A 89 -13.83 -1.71 10.72
CA LEU A 89 -14.48 -1.17 9.52
C LEU A 89 -15.49 -2.22 8.99
N ASN A 90 -16.74 -2.14 9.47
CA ASN A 90 -17.74 -3.19 9.27
C ASN A 90 -18.14 -3.44 7.80
N ASP A 91 -17.98 -2.44 6.94
CA ASP A 91 -18.30 -2.51 5.51
C ASP A 91 -17.08 -2.75 4.61
N LEU A 92 -15.91 -3.08 5.19
CA LEU A 92 -14.66 -3.27 4.47
C LEU A 92 -14.80 -4.21 3.28
N GLN A 93 -15.31 -5.44 3.50
CA GLN A 93 -15.44 -6.41 2.41
C GLN A 93 -16.35 -5.90 1.29
N LYS A 94 -17.48 -5.28 1.65
CA LYS A 94 -18.40 -4.69 0.68
C LYS A 94 -17.72 -3.59 -0.15
N ARG A 95 -16.90 -2.75 0.48
CA ARG A 95 -16.16 -1.69 -0.21
C ARG A 95 -15.07 -2.26 -1.12
N VAL A 96 -14.38 -3.32 -0.69
CA VAL A 96 -13.42 -4.06 -1.53
C VAL A 96 -14.12 -4.63 -2.77
N ASP A 97 -15.27 -5.29 -2.60
CA ASP A 97 -16.01 -5.89 -3.70
C ASP A 97 -16.47 -4.84 -4.73
N LEU A 98 -16.75 -3.61 -4.29
CA LEU A 98 -17.14 -2.49 -5.14
C LEU A 98 -15.99 -1.93 -5.98
N LEU A 99 -14.73 -2.12 -5.59
CA LEU A 99 -13.57 -1.59 -6.33
C LEU A 99 -13.54 -2.08 -7.79
N LYS A 100 -14.03 -3.30 -8.05
CA LYS A 100 -14.13 -3.88 -9.39
C LYS A 100 -15.04 -3.08 -10.32
N GLN A 101 -15.98 -2.32 -9.76
CA GLN A 101 -16.97 -1.51 -10.50
C GLN A 101 -16.56 -0.04 -10.59
N GLN A 102 -15.41 0.34 -10.02
CA GLN A 102 -14.88 1.70 -9.97
C GLN A 102 -13.58 1.77 -10.80
N GLU A 103 -12.55 2.45 -10.31
CA GLU A 103 -11.22 2.48 -10.92
C GLU A 103 -10.64 1.09 -11.20
N GLY A 104 -11.02 0.06 -10.42
CA GLY A 104 -10.63 -1.32 -10.65
C GLY A 104 -11.16 -1.94 -11.94
N ALA A 105 -12.21 -1.37 -12.55
CA ALA A 105 -12.78 -1.89 -13.80
C ALA A 105 -11.75 -1.93 -14.95
N LYS A 106 -10.74 -1.04 -14.93
CA LYS A 106 -9.67 -0.98 -15.94
C LYS A 106 -8.85 -2.26 -16.06
N PHE A 107 -8.74 -3.05 -14.98
CA PHE A 107 -8.01 -4.33 -14.95
C PHE A 107 -8.75 -5.46 -15.68
N PHE A 108 -10.01 -5.25 -16.07
CA PHE A 108 -10.84 -6.22 -16.79
C PHE A 108 -11.09 -5.80 -18.25
N ASP A 109 -10.47 -4.70 -18.70
CA ASP A 109 -10.59 -4.22 -20.08
C ASP A 109 -9.52 -4.92 -20.95
N PRO A 110 -9.91 -5.79 -21.90
CA PRO A 110 -8.95 -6.48 -22.76
C PRO A 110 -8.16 -5.53 -23.66
N ASN A 111 -8.59 -4.28 -23.82
CA ASN A 111 -7.86 -3.25 -24.58
C ASN A 111 -6.79 -2.53 -23.75
N LYS A 112 -6.65 -2.86 -22.46
CA LYS A 112 -5.67 -2.26 -21.55
C LYS A 112 -4.74 -3.33 -20.95
N PRO A 113 -3.89 -3.98 -21.77
CA PRO A 113 -3.02 -5.07 -21.32
C PRO A 113 -2.02 -4.66 -20.24
N GLN A 114 -1.75 -3.37 -20.06
CA GLN A 114 -0.92 -2.83 -18.99
C GLN A 114 -1.56 -2.91 -17.59
N PHE A 115 -2.82 -3.32 -17.49
CA PHE A 115 -3.52 -3.57 -16.22
C PHE A 115 -3.95 -5.05 -16.16
N PRO A 116 -3.06 -5.97 -15.78
CA PRO A 116 -3.39 -7.40 -15.73
C PRO A 116 -4.48 -7.69 -14.70
N GLU A 117 -5.51 -8.48 -15.07
CA GLU A 117 -6.61 -8.84 -14.15
C GLU A 117 -6.10 -9.41 -12.80
N ASP A 118 -5.05 -10.25 -12.85
CA ASP A 118 -4.44 -10.85 -11.66
C ASP A 118 -3.94 -9.81 -10.66
N ASP A 119 -3.52 -8.62 -11.10
CA ASP A 119 -3.09 -7.54 -10.20
C ASP A 119 -4.24 -7.02 -9.35
N PHE A 120 -5.45 -6.92 -9.91
CA PHE A 120 -6.62 -6.54 -9.14
C PHE A 120 -6.88 -7.55 -8.02
N TRP A 121 -6.89 -8.84 -8.35
CA TRP A 121 -7.15 -9.91 -7.38
C TRP A 121 -6.06 -10.06 -6.33
N LEU A 122 -4.80 -9.76 -6.67
CA LEU A 122 -3.71 -9.76 -5.69
C LEU A 122 -3.81 -8.56 -4.75
N CYS A 123 -4.05 -7.36 -5.27
CA CYS A 123 -4.04 -6.12 -4.49
C CYS A 123 -5.28 -5.94 -3.60
N THR A 124 -6.39 -6.61 -3.92
CA THR A 124 -7.66 -6.50 -3.14
C THR A 124 -7.79 -7.52 -2.01
N LYS A 125 -6.83 -8.45 -1.87
CA LYS A 125 -6.78 -9.34 -0.71
C LYS A 125 -6.52 -8.56 0.56
N LEU A 126 -7.11 -9.00 1.66
CA LEU A 126 -6.99 -8.37 2.97
C LEU A 126 -6.00 -9.14 3.84
N ASP A 127 -4.98 -8.44 4.36
CA ASP A 127 -4.05 -8.91 5.39
C ASP A 127 -3.37 -10.27 5.12
N ILE A 128 -3.15 -10.61 3.85
CA ILE A 128 -2.48 -11.86 3.46
C ILE A 128 -0.95 -11.78 3.59
N ILE A 129 -0.40 -10.58 3.80
CA ILE A 129 1.03 -10.33 3.94
C ILE A 129 1.31 -9.81 5.36
N SER A 130 2.16 -10.55 6.07
CA SER A 130 2.51 -10.29 7.47
C SER A 130 3.85 -9.56 7.58
N GLY A 131 3.89 -8.34 7.06
CA GLY A 131 5.04 -7.45 7.21
C GLY A 131 4.82 -6.07 6.59
N VAL A 132 5.78 -5.20 6.82
CA VAL A 132 5.72 -3.78 6.46
C VAL A 132 7.02 -3.35 5.80
N ASN A 133 6.93 -2.48 4.80
CA ASN A 133 8.11 -1.79 4.29
C ASN A 133 8.34 -0.54 5.12
N VAL A 134 9.50 -0.42 5.73
CA VAL A 134 10.00 0.80 6.35
C VAL A 134 10.89 1.51 5.35
N ILE A 135 10.62 2.80 5.16
CA ILE A 135 11.29 3.61 4.17
C ILE A 135 12.32 4.50 4.85
N SER A 136 13.54 4.48 4.32
CA SER A 136 14.62 5.36 4.72
C SER A 136 15.14 6.13 3.51
N LYS A 137 15.82 7.25 3.77
CA LYS A 137 16.42 8.10 2.74
C LYS A 137 17.92 8.12 2.93
N ASP A 138 18.65 7.75 1.87
CA ASP A 138 20.11 7.79 1.82
C ASP A 138 20.53 8.71 0.66
N GLY A 139 20.80 9.97 1.00
CA GLY A 139 21.02 11.04 0.02
C GLY A 139 19.82 11.22 -0.93
N ASN A 140 20.03 10.93 -2.21
CA ASN A 140 18.99 11.00 -3.26
C ASN A 140 18.27 9.66 -3.48
N GLN A 141 18.65 8.61 -2.75
CA GLN A 141 18.04 7.30 -2.87
C GLN A 141 17.00 7.09 -1.78
N ILE A 142 15.91 6.44 -2.16
CA ILE A 142 14.91 5.92 -1.24
C ILE A 142 15.18 4.43 -1.10
N GLN A 143 15.38 3.98 0.13
CA GLN A 143 15.57 2.58 0.45
C GLN A 143 14.33 2.05 1.17
N SER A 144 14.00 0.80 0.90
CA SER A 144 12.88 0.09 1.53
C SER A 144 13.42 -1.14 2.23
N GLU A 145 13.17 -1.26 3.52
CA GLU A 145 13.50 -2.43 4.32
C GLU A 145 12.22 -3.18 4.69
N TRP A 146 12.21 -4.49 4.48
CA TRP A 146 11.09 -5.34 4.84
C TRP A 146 11.21 -5.82 6.29
N ILE A 147 10.21 -5.51 7.12
CA ILE A 147 10.09 -6.01 8.48
C ILE A 147 8.93 -7.01 8.56
N LYS A 148 9.24 -8.25 8.93
CA LYS A 148 8.26 -9.31 9.11
C LYS A 148 7.55 -9.19 10.47
N TYR A 149 6.24 -9.38 10.46
CA TYR A 149 5.39 -9.44 11.63
C TYR A 149 4.72 -10.82 11.68
N GLU A 150 5.08 -11.63 12.67
CA GLU A 150 4.38 -12.88 13.00
C GLU A 150 3.31 -12.64 14.09
#